data_AF-A0A440AY84-F1
#
_entry.id   AF-A0A440AY84-F1
#
_cell.length_a   1.000
_cell.length_b   1.000
_cell.length_c   1.000
_cell.angle_alpha   90.00
_cell.angle_beta   90.00
_cell.angle_gamma   90.00
#
_symmetry.space_group_name_H-M   'P 1'
#
loop_
_entity.id
_entity.type
_entity.pdbx_description
1 polymer ?
#
loop_
_entity_poly.entity_id
_entity_poly.type
_entity_poly.pdbx_seq_one_letter_code
_entity_poly.pdbx_strand_id
1 'polypeptide(L)'
;MITQELFDTIYLGLQAQGWQRSFDSQRDLCMYRGPEGRKCAIGQAIPDDEYDQAMDDGDDVGDVFICDDFHRRDMFMDLTKDQFIELQRAHDINDEPDQMRAAFEDIAGKYGLVIPS
;
A
#
# COMPACT_ATOMS: atom_id res chain seq x y z
N MET A 1 -4.26 14.40 2.83
CA MET A 1 -5.48 13.55 2.84
C MET A 1 -5.42 12.53 1.70
N ILE A 2 -6.14 11.38 1.76
CA ILE A 2 -6.22 10.48 0.59
C ILE A 2 -6.90 11.23 -0.56
N THR A 3 -6.15 11.48 -1.63
CA THR A 3 -6.66 12.10 -2.86
C THR A 3 -7.26 11.05 -3.78
N GLN A 4 -8.11 11.46 -4.71
CA GLN A 4 -8.64 10.56 -5.74
C GLN A 4 -7.50 9.96 -6.59
N GLU A 5 -6.51 10.76 -6.98
CA GLU A 5 -5.36 10.30 -7.77
C GLU A 5 -4.53 9.22 -7.05
N LEU A 6 -4.26 9.42 -5.75
CA LEU A 6 -3.56 8.43 -4.93
C LEU A 6 -4.40 7.14 -4.83
N PHE A 7 -5.70 7.29 -4.55
CA PHE A 7 -6.59 6.13 -4.46
C PHE A 7 -6.68 5.37 -5.77
N ASP A 8 -6.82 6.06 -6.90
CA ASP A 8 -6.87 5.46 -8.23
C ASP A 8 -5.60 4.68 -8.54
N THR A 9 -4.44 5.27 -8.24
CA THR A 9 -3.13 4.63 -8.41
C THR A 9 -3.06 3.33 -7.62
N ILE A 10 -3.46 3.35 -6.35
CA ILE A 10 -3.43 2.17 -5.49
C ILE A 10 -4.45 1.13 -5.96
N TYR A 11 -5.69 1.52 -6.19
CA TYR A 11 -6.78 0.63 -6.55
C TYR A 11 -6.51 -0.08 -7.87
N LEU A 12 -6.15 0.67 -8.92
CA LEU A 12 -5.84 0.10 -10.24
C LEU A 12 -4.60 -0.78 -10.19
N GLY A 13 -3.58 -0.41 -9.42
CA GLY A 13 -2.39 -1.21 -9.22
C GLY A 13 -2.69 -2.56 -8.53
N LEU A 14 -3.46 -2.53 -7.44
CA LEU A 14 -3.90 -3.73 -6.74
C LEU A 14 -4.82 -4.59 -7.62
N GLN A 15 -5.72 -3.97 -8.38
CA GLN A 15 -6.57 -4.67 -9.35
C GLN A 15 -5.74 -5.35 -10.45
N ALA A 16 -4.72 -4.67 -10.98
CA ALA A 16 -3.85 -5.22 -12.03
C ALA A 16 -3.04 -6.44 -11.57
N GLN A 17 -2.67 -6.52 -10.29
CA GLN A 17 -2.06 -7.72 -9.70
C GLN A 17 -3.08 -8.75 -9.17
N GLY A 18 -4.37 -8.58 -9.51
CA GLY A 18 -5.45 -9.49 -9.12
C GLY A 18 -5.74 -9.49 -7.63
N TRP A 19 -5.50 -8.37 -6.94
CA TRP A 19 -5.68 -8.19 -5.50
C TRP A 19 -4.85 -9.16 -4.64
N GLN A 20 -3.77 -9.71 -5.20
CA GLN A 20 -2.88 -10.59 -4.47
C GLN A 20 -1.90 -9.77 -3.63
N ARG A 21 -1.66 -10.20 -2.38
CA ARG A 21 -0.76 -9.47 -1.47
C ARG A 21 0.69 -9.49 -1.99
N SER A 22 1.36 -8.37 -1.75
CA SER A 22 2.81 -8.27 -1.81
C SER A 22 3.36 -8.59 -0.42
N PHE A 23 3.77 -9.83 -0.20
CA PHE A 23 4.03 -10.38 1.13
C PHE A 23 5.19 -11.39 1.09
N ASP A 24 6.08 -11.27 2.06
CA ASP A 24 7.13 -12.24 2.34
C ASP A 24 6.64 -13.27 3.35
N SER A 25 6.35 -14.48 2.87
CA SER A 25 5.85 -15.56 3.72
C SER A 25 6.91 -16.15 4.66
N GLN A 26 8.20 -15.90 4.43
CA GLN A 26 9.27 -16.35 5.32
C GLN A 26 9.45 -15.39 6.50
N ARG A 27 9.30 -14.09 6.24
CA ARG A 27 9.41 -13.03 7.26
C ARG A 27 8.07 -12.63 7.88
N ASP A 28 6.96 -13.15 7.36
CA ASP A 28 5.59 -12.79 7.76
C ASP A 28 5.35 -11.26 7.63
N LEU A 29 5.89 -10.65 6.57
CA LEU A 29 5.99 -9.20 6.42
C LEU A 29 5.43 -8.71 5.07
N CYS A 30 4.75 -7.56 5.10
CA CYS A 30 4.38 -6.83 3.89
C CYS A 30 5.64 -6.33 3.15
N MET A 31 5.60 -6.33 1.82
CA MET A 31 6.67 -5.77 0.97
C MET A 31 6.12 -4.68 0.06
N TYR A 32 6.79 -3.55 -0.05
CA TYR A 32 6.50 -2.50 -1.03
C TYR A 32 6.70 -2.99 -2.47
N ARG A 33 7.72 -3.82 -2.70
CA ARG A 33 7.97 -4.56 -3.94
C ARG A 33 8.24 -6.02 -3.60
N GLY A 34 7.18 -6.83 -3.64
CA GLY A 34 7.24 -8.24 -3.28
C GLY A 34 7.55 -9.17 -4.44
N PRO A 35 7.55 -10.48 -4.18
CA PRO A 35 7.75 -11.51 -5.20
C PRO A 35 6.79 -11.34 -6.38
N GLU A 36 7.22 -11.80 -7.55
CA GLU A 36 6.43 -11.77 -8.79
C GLU A 36 6.04 -10.34 -9.26
N GLY A 37 6.77 -9.32 -8.81
CA GLY A 37 6.57 -7.92 -9.23
C GLY A 37 5.34 -7.26 -8.60
N ARG A 38 4.81 -7.85 -7.52
CA ARG A 38 3.65 -7.30 -6.79
C ARG A 38 4.06 -6.13 -5.93
N LYS A 39 3.12 -5.22 -5.67
CA LYS A 39 3.34 -4.06 -4.81
C LYS A 39 2.24 -4.02 -3.74
N CYS A 40 2.58 -3.66 -2.50
CA CYS A 40 1.55 -3.44 -1.49
C CYS A 40 0.77 -2.16 -1.78
N ALA A 41 -0.24 -1.84 -0.96
CA ALA A 41 -1.04 -0.63 -1.12
C ALA A 41 -0.17 0.64 -1.21
N ILE A 42 0.73 0.85 -0.26
CA ILE A 42 1.66 1.99 -0.28
C ILE A 42 2.69 1.84 -1.40
N GLY A 43 3.13 0.61 -1.66
CA GLY A 43 4.04 0.30 -2.76
C GLY A 43 3.52 0.79 -4.10
N GLN A 44 2.22 0.69 -4.38
CA GLN A 44 1.63 1.23 -5.62
C GLN A 44 1.85 2.75 -5.77
N ALA A 45 1.91 3.49 -4.67
CA ALA A 45 2.10 4.93 -4.65
C ALA A 45 3.58 5.37 -4.67
N ILE A 46 4.53 4.45 -4.53
CA ILE A 46 5.97 4.75 -4.57
C ILE A 46 6.43 4.72 -6.04
N PRO A 47 6.91 5.84 -6.61
CA PRO A 47 7.54 5.86 -7.93
C PRO A 47 8.73 4.90 -8.01
N ASP A 48 8.99 4.34 -9.20
CA ASP A 48 10.05 3.33 -9.34
C ASP A 48 11.46 3.91 -9.15
N ASP A 49 11.66 5.22 -9.39
CA ASP A 49 12.91 5.95 -9.15
C ASP A 49 13.12 6.37 -7.68
N GLU A 50 12.03 6.39 -6.91
CA GLU A 50 12.05 6.66 -5.46
C GLU A 50 12.10 5.37 -4.62
N TYR A 51 11.83 4.21 -5.24
CA TYR A 51 11.95 2.93 -4.56
C TYR A 51 13.42 2.59 -4.27
N ASP A 52 13.69 2.24 -3.02
CA ASP A 52 14.98 1.72 -2.56
C ASP A 52 14.73 0.33 -1.97
N GLN A 53 15.57 -0.65 -2.33
CA GLN A 53 15.45 -2.01 -1.80
C GLN A 53 15.53 -2.03 -0.26
N ALA A 54 16.23 -1.08 0.35
CA ALA A 54 16.28 -0.91 1.81
C ALA A 54 14.89 -0.69 2.45
N MET A 55 13.86 -0.33 1.68
CA MET A 55 12.48 -0.27 2.16
C MET A 55 11.89 -1.65 2.47
N ASP A 56 12.39 -2.71 1.82
CA ASP A 56 11.95 -4.10 1.96
C ASP A 56 12.98 -4.98 2.69
N ASP A 57 14.21 -4.51 2.87
CA ASP A 57 15.31 -5.23 3.55
C ASP A 57 15.27 -5.11 5.09
N GLY A 58 14.18 -4.58 5.67
CA GLY A 58 14.01 -4.56 7.13
C GLY A 58 14.06 -5.97 7.73
N ASP A 59 14.92 -6.16 8.74
CA ASP A 59 15.13 -7.45 9.42
C ASP A 59 14.21 -7.61 10.66
N ASP A 60 13.63 -6.51 11.15
CA ASP A 60 12.71 -6.47 12.29
C ASP A 60 11.35 -5.88 11.89
N VAL A 61 10.28 -6.25 12.62
CA VAL A 61 8.89 -5.77 12.44
C VAL A 61 8.77 -4.22 12.58
N GLY A 62 9.86 -3.53 12.90
CA GLY A 62 9.99 -2.07 13.01
C GLY A 62 10.84 -1.37 11.95
N ASP A 63 11.43 -2.10 10.98
CA ASP A 63 12.30 -1.53 9.94
C ASP A 63 11.57 -1.25 8.61
N VAL A 64 10.29 -1.61 8.51
CA VAL A 64 9.43 -1.17 7.41
C VAL A 64 9.19 0.34 7.55
N PHE A 65 9.30 1.06 6.44
CA PHE A 65 9.11 2.51 6.47
C PHE A 65 7.72 2.87 6.99
N ILE A 66 7.65 3.71 8.01
CA ILE A 66 6.37 4.22 8.49
C ILE A 66 6.04 5.53 7.78
N CYS A 67 4.81 6.01 7.94
CA CYS A 67 4.37 7.31 7.41
C CYS A 67 5.40 8.44 7.66
N ASP A 68 6.04 8.44 8.84
CA ASP A 68 7.07 9.43 9.18
C ASP A 68 8.37 9.31 8.35
N ASP A 69 8.75 8.11 7.88
CA ASP A 69 9.89 7.92 6.98
C ASP A 69 9.62 8.55 5.60
N PHE A 70 8.40 8.35 5.09
CA PHE A 70 7.97 8.94 3.82
C PHE A 70 7.92 10.47 3.90
N HIS A 71 7.36 11.03 4.98
CA HIS A 71 7.39 12.48 5.20
C HIS A 71 8.81 13.03 5.35
N ARG A 72 9.70 12.32 6.06
CA ARG A 72 11.11 12.75 6.23
C ARG A 72 11.89 12.76 4.92
N ARG A 73 11.49 11.94 3.95
CA ARG A 73 12.09 11.83 2.63
C ARG A 73 11.43 12.73 1.59
N ASP A 74 10.45 13.55 1.99
CA ASP A 74 9.63 14.37 1.09
C ASP A 74 8.99 13.53 -0.04
N MET A 75 8.71 12.26 0.25
CA MET A 75 8.03 11.37 -0.69
C MET A 75 6.56 11.79 -0.75
N PHE A 76 5.97 11.76 -1.95
CA PHE A 76 4.67 12.29 -2.39
C PHE A 76 3.39 11.84 -1.63
N MET A 77 3.47 11.46 -0.36
CA MET A 77 2.35 11.09 0.48
C MET A 77 2.02 12.21 1.46
N ASP A 78 1.12 13.12 1.06
CA ASP A 78 0.38 13.95 2.03
C ASP A 78 -0.70 13.09 2.71
N LEU A 79 -0.29 12.10 3.50
CA LEU A 79 -1.19 11.22 4.23
C LEU A 79 -1.10 11.52 5.72
N THR A 80 -2.23 11.49 6.43
CA THR A 80 -2.13 11.35 7.88
C THR A 80 -1.61 9.96 8.23
N LYS A 81 -0.99 9.81 9.41
CA LYS A 81 -0.58 8.50 9.93
C LYS A 81 -1.73 7.48 9.93
N ASP A 82 -2.94 7.93 10.25
CA ASP A 82 -4.13 7.07 10.27
C ASP A 82 -4.53 6.61 8.86
N GLN A 83 -4.46 7.49 7.86
CA GLN A 83 -4.74 7.14 6.46
C GLN A 83 -3.72 6.16 5.90
N PHE A 84 -2.44 6.36 6.22
CA PHE A 84 -1.37 5.45 5.86
C PHE A 84 -1.57 4.06 6.47
N ILE A 85 -1.89 3.99 7.77
CA ILE A 85 -2.17 2.73 8.46
C ILE A 85 -3.42 2.05 7.88
N GLU A 86 -4.45 2.80 7.54
CA GLU A 86 -5.69 2.25 6.98
C GLU A 86 -5.47 1.61 5.61
N LEU A 87 -4.74 2.27 4.70
CA LEU A 87 -4.39 1.72 3.39
C LEU A 87 -3.55 0.44 3.53
N GLN A 88 -2.56 0.43 4.41
CA GLN A 88 -1.75 -0.77 4.66
C GLN A 88 -2.58 -1.90 5.28
N ARG A 89 -3.42 -1.60 6.28
CA ARG A 89 -4.27 -2.61 6.92
C ARG A 89 -5.24 -3.26 5.96
N ALA A 90 -5.86 -2.49 5.05
CA ALA A 90 -6.76 -3.02 4.03
C ALA A 90 -6.05 -4.06 3.13
N HIS A 91 -4.74 -3.94 2.92
CA HIS A 91 -3.93 -4.94 2.23
C HIS A 91 -3.47 -6.08 3.15
N ASP A 92 -3.00 -5.77 4.36
CA ASP A 92 -2.27 -6.72 5.19
C ASP A 92 -3.16 -7.74 5.91
N ILE A 93 -4.42 -7.41 6.18
CA ILE A 93 -5.34 -8.32 6.91
C ILE A 93 -6.26 -9.13 5.98
N ASN A 94 -6.15 -8.94 4.66
CA ASN A 94 -7.05 -9.55 3.68
C ASN A 94 -6.26 -10.41 2.68
N ASP A 95 -6.21 -11.72 2.93
CA ASP A 95 -5.55 -12.69 2.05
C ASP A 95 -6.34 -13.00 0.78
N GLU A 96 -7.68 -12.89 0.87
CA GLU A 96 -8.58 -13.20 -0.23
C GLU A 96 -8.82 -11.95 -1.11
N PRO A 97 -8.68 -12.07 -2.44
CA PRO A 97 -8.88 -10.97 -3.40
C PRO A 97 -10.17 -10.16 -3.19
N ASP A 98 -11.30 -10.85 -3.00
CA ASP A 98 -12.60 -10.20 -2.84
C ASP A 98 -12.70 -9.42 -1.51
N GLN A 99 -12.02 -9.88 -0.45
CA GLN A 99 -11.98 -9.19 0.84
C GLN A 99 -11.12 -7.92 0.75
N MET A 100 -9.96 -8.00 0.09
CA MET A 100 -9.12 -6.83 -0.12
C MET A 100 -9.85 -5.79 -0.96
N ARG A 101 -10.49 -6.20 -2.07
CA ARG A 101 -11.30 -5.28 -2.89
C ARG A 101 -12.38 -4.60 -2.07
N ALA A 102 -13.17 -5.36 -1.30
CA ALA A 102 -14.23 -4.81 -0.45
C ALA A 102 -13.69 -3.80 0.58
N ALA A 103 -12.52 -4.07 1.19
CA ALA A 103 -11.89 -3.14 2.12
C ALA A 103 -11.49 -1.81 1.45
N PHE A 104 -11.02 -1.84 0.20
CA PHE A 104 -10.73 -0.62 -0.56
C PHE A 104 -12.02 0.12 -1.00
N GLU A 105 -13.10 -0.60 -1.28
CA GLU A 105 -14.42 0.00 -1.54
C GLU A 105 -14.98 0.70 -0.29
N ASP A 106 -14.79 0.12 0.89
CA ASP A 106 -15.15 0.75 2.18
C ASP A 106 -14.33 2.03 2.43
N ILE A 107 -13.02 2.01 2.14
CA ILE A 107 -12.17 3.22 2.19
C ILE A 107 -12.72 4.29 1.24
N ALA A 108 -13.11 3.93 0.02
CA ALA A 108 -13.68 4.88 -0.92
C ALA A 108 -14.95 5.52 -0.36
N GLY A 109 -15.87 4.71 0.17
CA GLY A 109 -17.10 5.20 0.81
C GLY A 109 -16.83 6.12 2.01
N LYS A 110 -15.86 5.77 2.86
CA LYS A 110 -15.47 6.55 4.03
C LYS A 110 -14.92 7.93 3.68
N TYR A 111 -14.11 8.02 2.62
CA TYR A 111 -13.44 9.27 2.23
C TYR A 111 -14.15 10.02 1.09
N GLY A 112 -15.30 9.51 0.61
CA GLY A 112 -16.05 10.13 -0.49
C GLY A 112 -15.32 10.03 -1.85
N LEU A 113 -14.52 8.98 -2.03
CA LEU A 113 -13.77 8.70 -3.26
C LEU A 113 -14.65 7.85 -4.20
N VAL A 114 -14.31 7.88 -5.48
CA VAL A 114 -14.97 7.09 -6.52
C VAL A 114 -14.15 5.83 -6.83
N ILE A 115 -14.82 4.70 -7.09
CA ILE A 115 -14.15 3.49 -7.57
C ILE A 115 -13.73 3.70 -9.03
N PRO A 116 -12.44 3.61 -9.36
CA PRO A 116 -11.99 3.77 -10.74
C PRO A 116 -12.47 2.59 -11.59
N SER A 117 -12.75 2.88 -12.86
CA SER A 117 -13.27 1.92 -13.86
C SER A 117 -12.18 1.14 -14.57
#